data_AF-A0A1V5GPB3-F1
#
_entry.id   AF-A0A1V5GPB3-F1
#
_cell.length_a   1.000
_cell.length_b   1.000
_cell.length_c   1.000
_cell.angle_alpha   90.00
_cell.angle_beta   90.00
_cell.angle_gamma   90.00
#
_symmetry.space_group_name_H-M   'P 1'
#
loop_
_entity.id
_entity.type
_entity.pdbx_description
1 polymer ?
#
loop_
_entity_poly.entity_id
_entity_poly.type
_entity_poly.pdbx_seq_one_letter_code
_entity_poly.pdbx_strand_id
1 'polypeptide(L)'
;MAELYPGREIRAVCFGFPKRDGDLAAGNAYLAQACAMDCAEGRPRRFYPLRLFDPNETDRAAVRRELENGGFWGVKPYPAYAAGSDPEDVEIRDMLPDWILEIVQDLGRIVMLHLPRRGRLADPVNRRQLAEICRDFPRARIVLAHAGRAYFLRAIVGHLEPLCRFDNLWFDLAMLNHWEVLEHLFAHARQDRVLYATDTPIALAPGKSVEINDQYTYVTPVPWELSICDSQGRIRFASFAYEELRAIKRAVWRLGLGADFVEDLMWRNGTRLLESPPRAARTPRNSARGAKDGRNGQN
;
A
#
# COMPACT_ATOMS: atom_id res chain seq x y z
N MET A 1 -10.26 12.78 12.56
CA MET A 1 -9.05 13.28 11.86
C MET A 1 -8.62 14.67 12.34
N ALA A 2 -9.51 15.65 12.45
CA ALA A 2 -9.16 16.98 13.01
C ALA A 2 -8.58 16.92 14.44
N GLU A 3 -9.02 15.98 15.27
CA GLU A 3 -8.43 15.74 16.60
C GLU A 3 -7.05 15.07 16.53
N LEU A 4 -6.82 14.24 15.50
CA LEU A 4 -5.56 13.54 15.32
C LEU A 4 -4.47 14.47 14.78
N TYR A 5 -4.83 15.36 13.85
CA TYR A 5 -3.93 16.40 13.29
C TYR A 5 -4.58 17.79 13.35
N PRO A 6 -4.57 18.44 14.52
CA PRO A 6 -5.19 19.77 14.68
C PRO A 6 -4.62 20.81 13.72
N GLY A 7 -5.50 21.51 13.01
CA GLY A 7 -5.14 22.60 12.10
C GLY A 7 -4.39 22.17 10.83
N ARG A 8 -4.33 20.87 10.51
CA ARG A 8 -3.67 20.36 9.30
C ARG A 8 -4.67 20.08 8.19
N GLU A 9 -4.28 20.38 6.96
CA GLU A 9 -4.98 19.87 5.78
C GLU A 9 -4.80 18.35 5.73
N ILE A 10 -5.88 17.64 5.41
CA ILE A 10 -5.89 16.18 5.32
C ILE A 10 -6.53 15.80 4.01
N ARG A 11 -5.82 14.96 3.27
CA ARG A 11 -6.33 14.22 2.12
C ARG A 11 -6.20 12.74 2.42
N ALA A 12 -7.12 11.94 1.90
CA ALA A 12 -7.15 10.52 2.19
C ALA A 12 -7.51 9.69 0.97
N VAL A 13 -6.80 8.58 0.84
CA VAL A 13 -7.25 7.45 0.04
C VAL A 13 -8.26 6.68 0.87
N CYS A 14 -9.46 6.49 0.35
CA CYS A 14 -10.60 5.91 1.08
C CYS A 14 -11.06 4.63 0.40
N PHE A 15 -11.49 3.64 1.17
CA PHE A 15 -12.10 2.40 0.67
C PHE A 15 -13.12 1.88 1.69
N GLY A 16 -14.03 1.00 1.26
CA GLY A 16 -15.01 0.38 2.14
C GLY A 16 -14.37 -0.60 3.14
N PHE A 17 -15.13 -1.03 4.13
CA PHE A 17 -14.68 -2.07 5.06
C PHE A 17 -14.78 -3.46 4.37
N PRO A 18 -13.71 -4.29 4.36
CA PRO A 18 -13.66 -5.52 3.60
C PRO A 18 -14.43 -6.66 4.29
N LYS A 19 -15.76 -6.60 4.23
CA LYS A 19 -16.66 -7.60 4.82
C LYS A 19 -17.08 -8.61 3.75
N ARG A 20 -16.91 -9.92 4.02
CA ARG A 20 -17.21 -11.00 3.05
C ARG A 20 -18.70 -11.12 2.70
N ASP A 21 -19.57 -10.87 3.67
CA ASP A 21 -21.04 -10.89 3.55
C ASP A 21 -21.64 -9.50 3.29
N GLY A 22 -20.80 -8.50 2.99
CA GLY A 22 -21.25 -7.15 2.68
C GLY A 22 -21.70 -7.02 1.22
N ASP A 23 -22.56 -6.04 0.95
CA ASP A 23 -22.86 -5.62 -0.42
C ASP A 23 -21.74 -4.70 -0.93
N LEU A 24 -20.78 -5.29 -1.64
CA LEU A 24 -19.62 -4.57 -2.19
C LEU A 24 -20.06 -3.49 -3.20
N ALA A 25 -21.08 -3.75 -4.01
CA ALA A 25 -21.55 -2.81 -5.02
C ALA A 25 -22.15 -1.57 -4.35
N ALA A 26 -23.03 -1.76 -3.36
CA ALA A 26 -23.59 -0.66 -2.58
C ALA A 26 -22.52 0.11 -1.81
N GLY A 27 -21.56 -0.58 -1.20
CA GLY A 27 -20.44 0.04 -0.48
C GLY A 27 -19.54 0.90 -1.39
N ASN A 28 -19.20 0.38 -2.57
CA ASN A 28 -18.45 1.11 -3.59
C ASN A 28 -19.22 2.33 -4.10
N ALA A 29 -20.52 2.18 -4.39
CA ALA A 29 -21.38 3.28 -4.83
C ALA A 29 -21.48 4.40 -3.79
N TYR A 30 -21.70 4.04 -2.51
CA TYR A 30 -21.72 4.98 -1.40
C TYR A 30 -20.41 5.77 -1.31
N LEU A 31 -19.28 5.06 -1.35
CA LEU A 31 -17.96 5.68 -1.25
C LEU A 31 -17.71 6.65 -2.40
N ALA A 32 -18.01 6.25 -3.64
CA ALA A 32 -17.85 7.09 -4.81
C ALA A 32 -18.70 8.36 -4.71
N GLN A 33 -19.97 8.23 -4.31
CA GLN A 33 -20.88 9.35 -4.12
C GLN A 33 -20.38 10.32 -3.04
N ALA A 34 -19.99 9.80 -1.88
CA ALA A 34 -19.47 10.60 -0.78
C ALA A 34 -18.20 11.39 -1.17
N CYS A 35 -17.28 10.75 -1.91
CA CYS A 35 -16.06 11.40 -2.39
C CYS A 35 -16.33 12.41 -3.51
N ALA A 36 -17.36 12.20 -4.35
CA ALA A 36 -17.75 13.16 -5.38
C ALA A 36 -18.34 14.44 -4.76
N MET A 37 -19.15 14.31 -3.70
CA MET A 37 -19.70 15.45 -2.95
C MET A 37 -18.62 16.28 -2.25
N ASP A 38 -17.48 15.67 -1.88
CA ASP A 38 -16.35 16.37 -1.27
C ASP A 38 -15.70 17.39 -2.21
N CYS A 39 -15.60 17.08 -3.51
CA CYS A 39 -15.04 17.98 -4.52
C CYS A 39 -16.09 18.78 -5.30
N ALA A 40 -17.36 18.68 -4.91
CA ALA A 40 -18.41 19.53 -5.47
C ALA A 40 -18.16 21.01 -5.10
N GLU A 41 -18.74 21.93 -5.87
CA GLU A 41 -18.74 23.37 -5.58
C GLU A 41 -17.36 24.06 -5.69
N GLY A 42 -16.44 23.49 -6.49
CA GLY A 42 -15.12 24.09 -6.73
C GLY A 42 -14.12 23.93 -5.57
N ARG A 43 -14.44 23.11 -4.57
CA ARG A 43 -13.51 22.77 -3.48
C ARG A 43 -12.40 21.83 -3.98
N PRO A 44 -11.15 21.97 -3.48
CA PRO A 44 -10.09 21.03 -3.81
C PRO A 44 -10.46 19.63 -3.32
N ARG A 45 -10.19 18.62 -4.13
CA ARG A 45 -10.46 17.21 -3.79
C ARG A 45 -9.66 16.81 -2.56
N ARG A 46 -10.33 16.24 -1.56
CA ARG A 46 -9.66 15.68 -0.36
C ARG A 46 -9.71 14.16 -0.33
N PHE A 47 -10.73 13.55 -0.92
CA PHE A 47 -10.92 12.10 -0.87
C PHE A 47 -10.76 11.41 -2.24
N TYR A 48 -10.00 10.32 -2.22
CA TYR A 48 -9.57 9.56 -3.38
C TYR A 48 -10.04 8.11 -3.22
N PRO A 49 -11.23 7.74 -3.73
CA PRO A 49 -11.80 6.44 -3.47
C PRO A 49 -11.07 5.33 -4.24
N LEU A 50 -10.77 4.22 -3.57
CA LEU A 50 -10.43 2.95 -4.20
C LEU A 50 -11.64 2.02 -4.14
N ARG A 51 -11.87 1.32 -5.24
CA ARG A 51 -12.92 0.31 -5.34
C ARG A 51 -12.48 -0.94 -4.58
N LEU A 52 -13.29 -1.41 -3.63
CA LEU A 52 -13.11 -2.78 -3.14
C LEU A 52 -13.39 -3.74 -4.29
N PHE A 53 -12.48 -4.69 -4.49
CA PHE A 53 -12.52 -5.57 -5.65
C PHE A 53 -12.81 -7.01 -5.23
N ASP A 54 -13.81 -7.61 -5.88
CA ASP A 54 -14.09 -9.04 -5.78
C ASP A 54 -13.51 -9.76 -7.01
N PRO A 55 -12.55 -10.69 -6.81
CA PRO A 55 -11.91 -11.43 -7.91
C PRO A 55 -12.89 -12.33 -8.69
N ASN A 56 -14.08 -12.59 -8.16
CA ASN A 56 -15.10 -13.44 -8.78
C ASN A 56 -16.03 -12.67 -9.73
N GLU A 57 -15.88 -11.36 -9.85
CA GLU A 57 -16.66 -10.55 -10.79
C GLU A 57 -16.44 -11.00 -12.25
N THR A 58 -17.53 -11.27 -12.96
CA THR A 58 -17.49 -11.80 -14.33
C THR A 58 -17.61 -10.71 -15.41
N ASP A 59 -18.30 -9.60 -15.12
CA ASP A 59 -18.45 -8.47 -16.05
C ASP A 59 -17.26 -7.49 -15.96
N ARG A 60 -16.14 -7.89 -16.59
CA ARG A 60 -14.92 -7.09 -16.66
C ARG A 60 -15.14 -5.72 -17.33
N ALA A 61 -16.10 -5.62 -18.25
CA ALA A 61 -16.41 -4.37 -18.94
C ALA A 61 -17.12 -3.39 -18.01
N ALA A 62 -18.02 -3.87 -17.14
CA ALA A 62 -18.59 -3.05 -16.06
C ALA A 62 -17.51 -2.54 -15.11
N VAL A 63 -16.60 -3.41 -14.65
CA VAL A 63 -15.49 -3.00 -13.77
C VAL A 63 -14.62 -1.93 -14.42
N ARG A 64 -14.27 -2.08 -15.69
CA ARG A 64 -13.54 -1.05 -16.44
C ARG A 64 -14.31 0.27 -16.47
N ARG A 65 -15.60 0.27 -16.83
CA ARG A 65 -16.43 1.48 -16.88
C ARG A 65 -16.50 2.18 -15.52
N GLU A 66 -16.57 1.42 -14.43
CA GLU A 66 -16.57 1.97 -13.07
C GLU A 66 -15.22 2.60 -12.71
N LEU A 67 -14.09 1.99 -13.08
CA LEU A 67 -12.76 2.57 -12.84
C LEU A 67 -12.47 3.78 -13.73
N GLU A 68 -13.06 3.84 -14.92
CA GLU A 68 -12.93 4.97 -15.85
C GLU A 68 -13.82 6.14 -15.44
N ASN A 69 -15.10 5.89 -15.14
CA ASN A 69 -16.14 6.92 -15.01
C ASN A 69 -16.73 7.05 -13.59
N GLY A 70 -16.52 6.06 -12.71
CA GLY A 70 -17.04 6.04 -11.35
C GLY A 70 -16.24 6.87 -10.34
N GLY A 71 -15.19 7.58 -10.79
CA GLY A 71 -14.36 8.43 -9.94
C GLY A 71 -13.35 7.70 -9.07
N PHE A 72 -13.19 6.38 -9.24
CA PHE A 72 -12.21 5.58 -8.52
C PHE A 72 -10.78 5.85 -9.00
N TRP A 73 -9.85 5.86 -8.04
CA TRP A 73 -8.42 6.05 -8.27
C TRP A 73 -7.65 4.74 -8.38
N GLY A 74 -8.35 3.61 -8.22
CA GLY A 74 -7.76 2.29 -8.24
C GLY A 74 -8.62 1.26 -7.53
N VAL A 75 -8.00 0.12 -7.25
CA VAL A 75 -8.62 -1.02 -6.58
C VAL A 75 -7.92 -1.37 -5.29
N LYS A 76 -8.69 -1.99 -4.39
CA LYS A 76 -8.23 -2.54 -3.13
C LYS A 76 -8.70 -4.01 -3.04
N PRO A 77 -7.84 -4.98 -3.45
CA PRO A 77 -8.14 -6.39 -3.27
C PRO A 77 -7.96 -6.81 -1.80
N TYR A 78 -8.69 -7.84 -1.39
CA TYR A 78 -8.53 -8.46 -0.06
C TYR A 78 -8.55 -9.99 -0.14
N PRO A 79 -7.78 -10.69 0.71
CA PRO A 79 -7.78 -12.16 0.74
C PRO A 79 -9.15 -12.75 1.09
N ALA A 80 -9.97 -12.02 1.85
CA ALA A 80 -11.32 -12.44 2.25
C ALA A 80 -12.28 -12.67 1.07
N TYR A 81 -11.96 -12.11 -0.11
CA TYR A 81 -12.76 -12.26 -1.34
C TYR A 81 -12.23 -13.36 -2.27
N ALA A 82 -11.03 -13.91 -2.02
CA ALA A 82 -10.54 -15.05 -2.77
C ALA A 82 -11.35 -16.31 -2.39
N ALA A 83 -11.94 -16.96 -3.39
CA ALA A 83 -12.78 -18.13 -3.16
C ALA A 83 -11.96 -19.39 -2.78
N GLY A 84 -12.56 -20.27 -1.97
CA GLY A 84 -12.17 -21.68 -1.87
C GLY A 84 -10.83 -22.01 -1.21
N SER A 85 -10.07 -21.03 -0.71
CA SER A 85 -8.75 -21.27 -0.10
C SER A 85 -8.75 -21.01 1.39
N ASP A 86 -7.86 -21.69 2.12
CA ASP A 86 -7.45 -21.23 3.45
C ASP A 86 -6.95 -19.77 3.31
N PRO A 87 -7.47 -18.81 4.09
CA PRO A 87 -7.01 -17.41 4.04
C PRO A 87 -5.49 -17.24 4.14
N GLU A 88 -4.80 -18.20 4.79
CA GLU A 88 -3.36 -18.22 4.95
C GLU A 88 -2.59 -18.83 3.75
N ASP A 89 -3.29 -19.41 2.77
CA ASP A 89 -2.72 -19.94 1.53
C ASP A 89 -3.06 -19.11 0.28
N VAL A 90 -4.01 -18.19 0.38
CA VAL A 90 -4.36 -17.25 -0.71
C VAL A 90 -3.09 -16.60 -1.28
N GLU A 91 -2.89 -16.68 -2.59
CA GLU A 91 -1.83 -15.98 -3.30
C GLU A 91 -2.31 -14.61 -3.81
N ILE A 92 -1.39 -13.75 -4.24
CA ILE A 92 -1.75 -12.42 -4.74
C ILE A 92 -2.70 -12.55 -5.93
N ARG A 93 -2.42 -13.49 -6.85
CA ARG A 93 -3.19 -13.67 -8.08
C ARG A 93 -4.60 -14.23 -7.87
N ASP A 94 -4.87 -14.86 -6.72
CA ASP A 94 -6.22 -15.33 -6.39
C ASP A 94 -7.17 -14.18 -6.05
N MET A 95 -6.64 -13.09 -5.46
CA MET A 95 -7.40 -11.89 -5.14
C MET A 95 -7.18 -10.73 -6.14
N LEU A 96 -6.17 -10.85 -7.00
CA LEU A 96 -5.78 -9.84 -7.99
C LEU A 96 -5.36 -10.53 -9.30
N PRO A 97 -6.31 -11.10 -10.06
CA PRO A 97 -6.03 -11.77 -11.32
C PRO A 97 -5.56 -10.78 -12.40
N ASP A 98 -4.87 -11.29 -13.43
CA ASP A 98 -4.26 -10.45 -14.46
C ASP A 98 -5.24 -9.53 -15.17
N TRP A 99 -6.48 -9.96 -15.37
CA TRP A 99 -7.45 -9.16 -16.11
C TRP A 99 -7.76 -7.81 -15.44
N ILE A 100 -7.74 -7.73 -14.10
CA ILE A 100 -7.93 -6.45 -13.40
C ILE A 100 -6.63 -5.64 -13.40
N LEU A 101 -5.48 -6.30 -13.37
CA LEU A 101 -4.16 -5.65 -13.53
C LEU A 101 -4.02 -5.01 -14.91
N GLU A 102 -4.50 -5.65 -15.98
CA GLU A 102 -4.56 -5.08 -17.33
C GLU A 102 -5.39 -3.78 -17.36
N ILE A 103 -6.57 -3.78 -16.72
CA ILE A 103 -7.41 -2.56 -16.63
C ILE A 103 -6.70 -1.46 -15.84
N VAL A 104 -6.16 -1.78 -14.66
CA VAL A 104 -5.43 -0.80 -13.82
C VAL A 104 -4.21 -0.24 -14.55
N GLN A 105 -3.46 -1.09 -15.25
CA GLN A 105 -2.29 -0.76 -16.07
C GLN A 105 -2.65 0.20 -17.21
N ASP A 106 -3.75 -0.06 -17.90
CA ASP A 106 -4.23 0.79 -19.00
C ASP A 106 -4.62 2.18 -18.51
N LEU A 107 -5.26 2.23 -17.35
CA LEU A 107 -5.74 3.46 -16.73
C LEU A 107 -4.67 4.16 -15.88
N GLY A 108 -3.52 3.53 -15.64
CA GLY A 108 -2.46 4.03 -14.76
C GLY A 108 -2.92 4.22 -13.31
N ARG A 109 -3.79 3.35 -12.81
CA ARG A 109 -4.45 3.45 -11.51
C ARG A 109 -3.67 2.75 -10.40
N ILE A 110 -4.13 2.95 -9.16
CA ILE A 110 -3.54 2.37 -7.96
C ILE A 110 -4.07 0.95 -7.74
N VAL A 111 -3.19 0.05 -7.29
CA VAL A 111 -3.57 -1.16 -6.56
C VAL A 111 -2.98 -1.02 -5.17
N MET A 112 -3.83 -0.93 -4.15
CA MET A 112 -3.35 -0.95 -2.77
C MET A 112 -3.35 -2.39 -2.27
N LEU A 113 -2.19 -3.04 -2.37
CA LEU A 113 -2.04 -4.47 -2.15
C LEU A 113 -1.84 -4.80 -0.66
N HIS A 114 -2.80 -5.53 -0.09
CA HIS A 114 -2.69 -6.10 1.26
C HIS A 114 -2.20 -7.55 1.18
N LEU A 115 -0.91 -7.80 1.48
CA LEU A 115 -0.30 -9.12 1.23
C LEU A 115 -1.03 -10.26 1.96
N PRO A 116 -1.39 -11.34 1.24
CA PRO A 116 -1.92 -12.56 1.83
C PRO A 116 -0.76 -13.42 2.37
N ARG A 117 -1.03 -14.70 2.68
CA ARG A 117 -0.10 -15.70 3.23
C ARG A 117 0.53 -15.40 4.58
N ARG A 118 0.73 -16.40 5.43
CA ARG A 118 1.28 -16.19 6.79
C ARG A 118 2.59 -15.39 6.83
N GLY A 119 3.51 -15.66 5.89
CA GLY A 119 4.82 -15.00 5.83
C GLY A 119 4.77 -13.56 5.32
N ARG A 120 3.67 -13.10 4.71
CA ARG A 120 3.52 -11.73 4.17
C ARG A 120 4.70 -11.34 3.28
N LEU A 121 5.40 -10.23 3.53
CA LEU A 121 6.62 -9.84 2.79
C LEU A 121 7.75 -10.89 2.88
N ALA A 122 7.88 -11.58 4.01
CA ALA A 122 8.86 -12.64 4.20
C ALA A 122 8.53 -13.93 3.43
N ASP A 123 7.31 -14.06 2.88
CA ASP A 123 6.94 -15.18 2.03
C ASP A 123 7.56 -15.05 0.61
N PRO A 124 8.34 -16.05 0.16
CA PRO A 124 8.96 -16.00 -1.17
C PRO A 124 7.96 -16.00 -2.34
N VAL A 125 6.77 -16.58 -2.16
CA VAL A 125 5.71 -16.56 -3.19
C VAL A 125 5.20 -15.14 -3.39
N ASN A 126 4.90 -14.43 -2.29
CA ASN A 126 4.47 -13.03 -2.36
C ASN A 126 5.53 -12.15 -3.03
N ARG A 127 6.81 -12.29 -2.66
CA ARG A 127 7.88 -11.49 -3.28
C ARG A 127 8.03 -11.78 -4.78
N ARG A 128 7.95 -13.06 -5.17
CA ARG A 128 8.03 -13.46 -6.57
C ARG A 128 6.88 -12.85 -7.37
N GLN A 129 5.64 -13.04 -6.93
CA GLN A 129 4.46 -12.52 -7.61
C GLN A 129 4.43 -11.00 -7.64
N LEU A 130 4.80 -10.32 -6.55
CA LEU A 130 4.90 -8.87 -6.53
C LEU A 130 5.94 -8.36 -7.55
N ALA A 131 7.09 -9.02 -7.64
CA ALA A 131 8.12 -8.67 -8.62
C ALA A 131 7.70 -8.94 -10.07
N GLU A 132 6.92 -9.99 -10.32
CA GLU A 132 6.28 -10.27 -11.62
C GLU A 132 5.27 -9.18 -11.97
N ILE A 133 4.33 -8.88 -11.06
CA ILE A 133 3.32 -7.84 -11.27
C ILE A 133 3.96 -6.47 -11.56
N CYS A 134 4.98 -6.07 -10.80
CA CYS A 134 5.65 -4.79 -11.03
C CYS A 134 6.33 -4.74 -12.41
N ARG A 135 6.86 -5.88 -12.89
CA ARG A 135 7.54 -5.99 -14.18
C ARG A 135 6.57 -6.02 -15.36
N ASP A 136 5.49 -6.78 -15.22
CA ASP A 136 4.54 -7.05 -16.30
C ASP A 136 3.53 -5.91 -16.44
N PHE A 137 3.24 -5.19 -15.35
CA PHE A 137 2.32 -4.04 -15.29
C PHE A 137 3.01 -2.74 -14.83
N PRO A 138 4.01 -2.21 -15.57
CA PRO A 138 4.86 -1.09 -15.13
C PRO A 138 4.16 0.29 -15.00
N ARG A 139 2.93 0.45 -15.49
CA ARG A 139 2.09 1.64 -15.32
C ARG A 139 1.06 1.49 -14.20
N ALA A 140 0.74 0.27 -13.77
CA ALA A 140 -0.05 0.03 -12.57
C ALA A 140 0.76 0.50 -11.35
N ARG A 141 0.14 1.33 -10.52
CA ARG A 141 0.79 1.95 -9.36
C ARG A 141 0.53 1.08 -8.14
N ILE A 142 1.48 0.23 -7.78
CA ILE A 142 1.30 -0.73 -6.68
C ILE A 142 1.69 -0.04 -5.37
N VAL A 143 0.76 0.04 -4.41
CA VAL A 143 1.02 0.48 -3.04
C VAL A 143 0.98 -0.73 -2.14
N LEU A 144 2.12 -1.10 -1.57
CA LEU A 144 2.24 -2.21 -0.64
C LEU A 144 1.82 -1.74 0.77
N ALA A 145 0.67 -2.23 1.23
CA ALA A 145 0.11 -1.81 2.50
C ALA A 145 0.96 -2.25 3.69
N HIS A 146 1.13 -1.36 4.68
CA HIS A 146 1.91 -1.59 5.90
C HIS A 146 3.35 -2.05 5.59
N ALA A 147 3.96 -1.51 4.55
CA ALA A 147 5.23 -1.97 3.97
C ALA A 147 5.32 -3.50 3.81
N GLY A 148 4.23 -4.13 3.37
CA GLY A 148 4.15 -5.59 3.21
C GLY A 148 3.79 -6.33 4.50
N ARG A 149 3.11 -5.64 5.44
CA ARG A 149 2.73 -6.14 6.76
C ARG A 149 3.94 -6.59 7.59
N ALA A 150 5.04 -5.85 7.46
CA ALA A 150 6.28 -6.14 8.15
C ALA A 150 6.30 -5.46 9.53
N TYR A 151 5.53 -5.99 10.49
CA TYR A 151 5.34 -5.34 11.80
C TYR A 151 6.50 -5.53 12.80
N PHE A 152 7.53 -6.28 12.43
CA PHE A 152 8.73 -6.59 13.23
C PHE A 152 9.97 -6.68 12.34
N LEU A 153 11.17 -6.52 12.88
CA LEU A 153 12.39 -6.27 12.11
C LEU A 153 12.71 -7.42 11.14
N ARG A 154 12.66 -8.67 11.60
CA ARG A 154 12.97 -9.83 10.75
C ARG A 154 11.99 -10.02 9.60
N ALA A 155 10.80 -9.42 9.65
CA ALA A 155 9.83 -9.48 8.55
C ALA A 155 10.24 -8.64 7.33
N ILE A 156 11.15 -7.67 7.48
CA ILE A 156 11.54 -6.75 6.41
C ILE A 156 12.98 -6.95 5.92
N VAL A 157 13.92 -7.26 6.83
CA VAL A 157 15.36 -7.35 6.53
C VAL A 157 15.64 -8.47 5.52
N GLY A 158 16.30 -8.13 4.40
CA GLY A 158 16.62 -9.08 3.32
C GLY A 158 15.42 -9.46 2.43
N HIS A 159 14.24 -8.91 2.70
CA HIS A 159 13.01 -9.19 1.95
C HIS A 159 12.53 -7.99 1.14
N LEU A 160 12.85 -6.78 1.59
CA LEU A 160 12.44 -5.51 0.99
C LEU A 160 13.31 -5.11 -0.22
N GLU A 161 14.62 -5.22 -0.08
CA GLU A 161 15.63 -4.63 -0.95
C GLU A 161 15.49 -5.05 -2.43
N PRO A 162 15.21 -6.33 -2.76
CA PRO A 162 14.98 -6.75 -4.15
C PRO A 162 13.77 -6.07 -4.82
N LEU A 163 12.84 -5.54 -4.03
CA LEU A 163 11.62 -4.88 -4.50
C LEU A 163 11.81 -3.36 -4.67
N CYS A 164 12.76 -2.75 -3.96
CA CYS A 164 13.01 -1.29 -4.04
C CYS A 164 13.45 -0.79 -5.42
N ARG A 165 13.83 -1.70 -6.33
CA ARG A 165 14.19 -1.37 -7.71
C ARG A 165 13.00 -1.03 -8.62
N PHE A 166 11.77 -1.35 -8.21
CA PHE A 166 10.59 -1.14 -9.05
C PHE A 166 10.08 0.30 -8.95
N ASP A 167 10.08 1.02 -10.07
CA ASP A 167 9.63 2.41 -10.15
C ASP A 167 8.14 2.60 -9.85
N ASN A 168 7.35 1.53 -10.00
CA ASN A 168 5.91 1.50 -9.81
C ASN A 168 5.46 0.83 -8.50
N LEU A 169 6.36 0.68 -7.54
CA LEU A 169 6.08 0.16 -6.20
C LEU A 169 6.27 1.23 -5.12
N TRP A 170 5.23 1.47 -4.34
CA TRP A 170 5.20 2.34 -3.17
C TRP A 170 4.95 1.52 -1.91
N PHE A 171 5.28 2.09 -0.75
CA PHE A 171 5.09 1.48 0.56
C PHE A 171 4.33 2.48 1.44
N ASP A 172 3.17 2.09 1.95
CA ASP A 172 2.51 2.88 2.99
C ASP A 172 2.91 2.42 4.40
N LEU A 173 2.87 3.34 5.35
CA LEU A 173 3.35 3.11 6.72
C LEU A 173 2.26 2.72 7.72
N ALA A 174 1.04 2.49 7.23
CA ALA A 174 -0.12 2.31 8.09
C ALA A 174 0.14 1.27 9.17
N MET A 175 -0.22 1.58 10.42
CA MET A 175 -0.08 0.71 11.60
C MET A 175 1.36 0.24 11.92
N LEU A 176 2.40 0.78 11.29
CA LEU A 176 3.79 0.42 11.60
C LEU A 176 4.32 1.20 12.81
N ASN A 177 4.28 0.58 13.99
CA ASN A 177 4.82 1.18 15.22
C ASN A 177 6.28 0.77 15.52
N HIS A 178 6.87 -0.13 14.71
CA HIS A 178 8.21 -0.64 14.92
C HIS A 178 9.26 0.27 14.26
N TRP A 179 9.98 1.05 15.06
CA TRP A 179 10.89 2.07 14.53
C TRP A 179 12.07 1.48 13.75
N GLU A 180 12.56 0.28 14.08
CA GLU A 180 13.64 -0.38 13.32
C GLU A 180 13.17 -0.87 11.95
N VAL A 181 11.88 -1.23 11.82
CA VAL A 181 11.29 -1.55 10.51
C VAL A 181 11.28 -0.29 9.65
N LEU A 182 10.83 0.83 10.22
CA LEU A 182 10.79 2.11 9.51
C LEU A 182 12.20 2.62 9.18
N GLU A 183 13.16 2.50 10.09
CA GLU A 183 14.58 2.82 9.86
C GLU A 183 15.12 1.99 8.69
N HIS A 184 14.89 0.67 8.70
CA HIS A 184 15.30 -0.21 7.62
C HIS A 184 14.63 0.16 6.29
N LEU A 185 13.31 0.42 6.29
CA LEU A 185 12.59 0.84 5.09
C LEU A 185 13.15 2.15 4.52
N PHE A 186 13.35 3.17 5.35
CA PHE A 186 13.81 4.49 4.91
C PHE A 186 15.26 4.47 4.41
N ALA A 187 16.08 3.54 4.91
CA ALA A 187 17.46 3.36 4.46
C ALA A 187 17.57 2.69 3.08
N HIS A 188 16.59 1.89 2.66
CA HIS A 188 16.67 1.07 1.44
C HIS A 188 15.68 1.48 0.35
N ALA A 189 14.46 1.86 0.72
CA ALA A 189 13.47 2.32 -0.24
C ALA A 189 13.81 3.71 -0.76
N ARG A 190 13.44 3.97 -2.01
CA ARG A 190 13.50 5.32 -2.54
C ARG A 190 12.56 6.21 -1.73
N GLN A 191 13.07 7.37 -1.30
CA GLN A 191 12.31 8.30 -0.46
C GLN A 191 11.02 8.78 -1.14
N ASP A 192 11.00 8.86 -2.48
CA ASP A 192 9.82 9.22 -3.28
C ASP A 192 8.78 8.09 -3.45
N ARG A 193 8.98 6.97 -2.74
CA ARG A 193 8.11 5.77 -2.74
C ARG A 193 7.53 5.41 -1.39
N VAL A 194 7.78 6.21 -0.36
CA VAL A 194 7.25 5.97 0.99
C VAL A 194 6.10 6.92 1.27
N LEU A 195 4.98 6.39 1.76
CA LEU A 195 3.72 7.11 1.92
C LEU A 195 3.27 7.07 3.37
N TYR A 196 2.91 8.23 3.92
CA TYR A 196 2.16 8.26 5.18
C TYR A 196 0.73 7.74 4.97
N ALA A 197 0.28 6.85 5.85
CA ALA A 197 -1.08 6.33 5.91
C ALA A 197 -1.33 5.83 7.34
N THR A 198 -2.58 5.75 7.78
CA THR A 198 -2.88 5.40 9.18
C THR A 198 -3.53 4.03 9.36
N ASP A 199 -4.39 3.59 8.44
CA ASP A 199 -5.41 2.53 8.67
C ASP A 199 -6.57 2.96 9.60
N THR A 200 -6.96 4.23 9.51
CA THR A 200 -8.16 4.73 10.21
C THR A 200 -9.41 3.98 9.71
N PRO A 201 -10.29 3.47 10.60
CA PRO A 201 -10.41 3.84 12.01
C PRO A 201 -9.61 2.98 13.01
N ILE A 202 -9.00 1.87 12.59
CA ILE A 202 -8.28 0.95 13.51
C ILE A 202 -7.18 1.70 14.27
N ALA A 203 -6.44 2.56 13.55
CA ALA A 203 -5.33 3.32 14.10
C ALA A 203 -5.70 4.33 15.19
N LEU A 204 -6.99 4.68 15.31
CA LEU A 204 -7.48 5.60 16.35
C LEU A 204 -7.61 4.90 17.71
N ALA A 205 -7.68 3.57 17.73
CA ALA A 205 -7.80 2.83 18.97
C ALA A 205 -6.55 2.99 19.85
N PRO A 206 -6.72 2.97 21.19
CA PRO A 206 -5.60 2.93 22.12
C PRO A 206 -4.86 1.59 22.01
N GLY A 207 -3.54 1.63 21.85
CA GLY A 207 -2.74 0.43 21.74
C GLY A 207 -1.33 0.69 21.22
N LYS A 208 -0.53 -0.38 21.16
CA LYS A 208 0.82 -0.37 20.57
C LYS A 208 1.13 -1.73 19.94
N SER A 209 1.67 -1.73 18.72
CA SER A 209 2.31 -2.94 18.18
C SER A 209 3.70 -3.12 18.78
N VAL A 210 4.01 -4.33 19.24
CA VAL A 210 5.30 -4.67 19.86
C VAL A 210 5.89 -5.92 19.21
N GLU A 211 7.21 -5.94 19.07
CA GLU A 211 7.97 -7.13 18.70
C GLU A 211 8.41 -7.89 19.96
N ILE A 212 8.24 -9.21 19.97
CA ILE A 212 8.66 -10.15 21.01
C ILE A 212 9.18 -11.41 20.32
N ASN A 213 10.49 -11.68 20.39
CA ASN A 213 11.12 -12.87 19.82
C ASN A 213 10.79 -13.11 18.33
N ASP A 214 11.11 -12.14 17.46
CA ASP A 214 10.82 -12.17 16.02
C ASP A 214 9.33 -12.39 15.67
N GLN A 215 8.43 -11.99 16.56
CA GLN A 215 6.98 -12.04 16.37
C GLN A 215 6.40 -10.71 16.80
N TYR A 216 5.22 -10.35 16.27
CA TYR A 216 4.54 -9.15 16.71
C TYR A 216 3.18 -9.47 17.33
N THR A 217 2.74 -8.59 18.22
CA THR A 217 1.37 -8.59 18.73
C THR A 217 0.96 -7.15 19.02
N TYR A 218 -0.35 -6.91 19.06
CA TYR A 218 -0.86 -5.67 19.62
C TYR A 218 -0.95 -5.80 21.14
N VAL A 219 -0.58 -4.75 21.86
CA VAL A 219 -0.93 -4.60 23.28
C VAL A 219 -2.04 -3.56 23.36
N THR A 220 -3.19 -3.93 23.93
CA THR A 220 -4.40 -3.10 23.96
C THR A 220 -5.02 -3.07 25.36
N PRO A 221 -5.79 -2.01 25.72
CA PRO A 221 -6.47 -1.94 27.02
C PRO A 221 -7.72 -2.81 27.11
N VAL A 222 -8.22 -3.31 25.98
CA VAL A 222 -9.37 -4.21 25.89
C VAL A 222 -9.04 -5.39 24.97
N PRO A 223 -9.66 -6.57 25.14
CA PRO A 223 -9.34 -7.76 24.34
C PRO A 223 -9.65 -7.57 22.87
N TRP A 224 -8.66 -7.76 22.00
CA TRP A 224 -8.82 -7.93 20.55
C TRP A 224 -8.32 -9.34 20.18
N GLU A 225 -8.81 -9.90 19.08
CA GLU A 225 -8.49 -11.28 18.66
C GLU A 225 -6.97 -11.55 18.57
N LEU A 226 -6.18 -10.55 18.13
CA LEU A 226 -4.74 -10.68 17.93
C LEU A 226 -3.90 -9.93 18.98
N SER A 227 -4.49 -9.53 20.10
CA SER A 227 -3.80 -8.72 21.10
C SER A 227 -3.51 -9.43 22.41
N ILE A 228 -2.43 -9.01 23.07
CA ILE A 228 -2.25 -9.16 24.51
C ILE A 228 -3.03 -8.03 25.18
N CYS A 229 -4.04 -8.38 25.98
CA CYS A 229 -4.84 -7.41 26.71
C CYS A 229 -4.18 -7.03 28.05
N ASP A 230 -3.96 -5.75 28.28
CA ASP A 230 -3.58 -5.21 29.59
C ASP A 230 -4.82 -5.05 30.49
N SER A 231 -5.36 -6.18 30.93
CA SER A 231 -6.57 -6.22 31.76
C SER A 231 -6.41 -5.57 33.14
N GLN A 232 -5.17 -5.31 33.56
CA GLN A 232 -4.84 -4.72 34.86
C GLN A 232 -4.56 -3.21 34.77
N GLY A 233 -4.64 -2.60 33.58
CA GLY A 233 -4.44 -1.17 33.39
C GLY A 233 -3.05 -0.68 33.79
N ARG A 234 -2.02 -1.50 33.57
CA ARG A 234 -0.62 -1.17 33.91
C ARG A 234 0.00 -0.17 32.94
N ILE A 235 -0.55 -0.05 31.74
CA ILE A 235 -0.01 0.74 30.64
C ILE A 235 -0.96 1.91 30.36
N ARG A 236 -0.39 3.11 30.24
CA ARG A 236 -1.09 4.26 29.69
C ARG A 236 -0.92 4.28 28.18
N PHE A 237 -2.00 4.01 27.46
CA PHE A 237 -1.99 3.96 26.00
C PHE A 237 -2.17 5.33 25.35
N ALA A 238 -1.46 5.54 24.25
CA ALA A 238 -1.84 6.47 23.18
C ALA A 238 -2.54 5.68 22.05
N SER A 239 -2.98 6.35 20.98
CA SER A 239 -3.49 5.64 19.81
C SER A 239 -2.35 5.00 19.00
N PHE A 240 -2.66 3.94 18.25
CA PHE A 240 -1.71 3.33 17.30
C PHE A 240 -1.14 4.35 16.31
N ALA A 241 -1.95 5.32 15.86
CA ALA A 241 -1.50 6.40 14.98
C ALA A 241 -0.45 7.31 15.66
N TYR A 242 -0.60 7.61 16.96
CA TYR A 242 0.44 8.37 17.68
C TYR A 242 1.70 7.54 17.93
N GLU A 243 1.56 6.24 18.14
CA GLU A 243 2.72 5.33 18.25
C GLU A 243 3.45 5.15 16.91
N GLU A 244 2.75 5.15 15.78
CA GLU A 244 3.31 5.19 14.43
C GLU A 244 4.10 6.48 14.22
N LEU A 245 3.53 7.65 14.53
CA LEU A 245 4.22 8.93 14.45
C LEU A 245 5.50 8.97 15.32
N ARG A 246 5.45 8.38 16.52
CA ARG A 246 6.63 8.24 17.39
C ARG A 246 7.70 7.37 16.74
N ALA A 247 7.32 6.26 16.10
CA ALA A 247 8.23 5.38 15.39
C ALA A 247 8.85 6.07 14.16
N ILE A 248 8.06 6.78 13.36
CA ILE A 248 8.53 7.60 12.23
C ILE A 248 9.55 8.63 12.72
N LYS A 249 9.21 9.39 13.77
CA LYS A 249 10.10 10.40 14.35
C LYS A 249 11.44 9.80 14.79
N ARG A 250 11.41 8.60 15.40
CA ARG A 250 12.62 7.90 15.83
C ARG A 250 13.49 7.49 14.64
N ALA A 251 12.90 6.88 13.60
CA ALA A 251 13.61 6.46 12.39
C ALA A 251 14.23 7.66 11.63
N VAL A 252 13.46 8.74 11.47
CA VAL A 252 13.94 10.01 10.87
C VAL A 252 15.15 10.56 11.62
N TRP A 253 15.07 10.62 12.96
CA TRP A 253 16.19 11.10 13.79
C TRP A 253 17.43 10.20 13.67
N ARG A 254 17.24 8.87 13.69
CA ARG A 254 18.34 7.90 13.60
C ARG A 254 19.13 7.98 12.29
N LEU A 255 18.43 8.20 11.19
CA LEU A 255 19.03 8.32 9.85
C LEU A 255 19.49 9.74 9.52
N GLY A 256 19.27 10.71 10.41
CA GLY A 256 19.59 12.12 10.15
C GLY A 256 18.77 12.72 9.00
N LEU A 257 17.54 12.21 8.76
CA LEU A 257 16.66 12.70 7.71
C LEU A 257 16.08 14.07 8.10
N GLY A 258 16.05 14.99 7.14
CA GLY A 258 15.62 16.37 7.34
C GLY A 258 14.13 16.61 7.18
N ALA A 259 13.72 17.87 7.35
CA ALA A 259 12.33 18.29 7.21
C ALA A 259 11.75 18.01 5.80
N ASP A 260 12.56 18.08 4.75
CA ASP A 260 12.11 17.78 3.39
C ASP A 260 11.65 16.33 3.23
N PHE A 261 12.35 15.37 3.84
CA PHE A 261 11.92 13.97 3.85
C PHE A 261 10.57 13.82 4.57
N VAL A 262 10.40 14.49 5.71
CA VAL A 262 9.15 14.43 6.49
C VAL A 262 7.99 15.02 5.69
N GLU A 263 8.19 16.15 5.02
CA GLU A 263 7.18 16.78 4.16
C GLU A 263 6.86 15.93 2.93
N ASP A 264 7.87 15.30 2.32
CA ASP A 264 7.66 14.34 1.22
C ASP A 264 6.84 13.13 1.69
N LEU A 265 7.20 12.54 2.82
CA LEU A 265 6.50 11.40 3.41
C LEU A 265 5.04 11.71 3.77
N MET A 266 4.82 12.84 4.45
CA MET A 266 3.51 13.22 5.00
C MET A 266 2.55 13.76 3.94
N TRP A 267 3.07 14.30 2.83
CA TRP A 267 2.25 15.01 1.85
C TRP A 267 2.68 14.77 0.41
N ARG A 268 3.88 15.25 0.02
CA ARG A 268 4.21 15.42 -1.41
C ARG A 268 4.28 14.09 -2.16
N ASN A 269 4.70 13.00 -1.53
CA ASN A 269 4.72 11.68 -2.16
C ASN A 269 3.31 11.19 -2.51
N GLY A 270 2.37 11.31 -1.56
CA GLY A 270 0.97 10.94 -1.78
C GLY A 270 0.32 11.80 -2.87
N THR A 271 0.52 13.13 -2.81
CA THR A 271 0.01 14.05 -3.84
C THR A 271 0.62 13.76 -5.20
N ARG A 272 1.92 13.49 -5.31
CA ARG A 272 2.55 13.07 -6.57
C ARG A 272 1.98 11.75 -7.08
N LEU A 273 1.78 10.76 -6.22
CA LEU A 273 1.20 9.47 -6.60
C LEU A 273 -0.23 9.62 -7.13
N LEU A 274 -1.03 10.51 -6.54
CA LEU A 274 -2.41 10.73 -6.93
C LEU A 274 -2.48 11.64 -8.17
N GLU A 275 -1.86 12.80 -8.16
CA GLU A 275 -2.12 13.86 -9.13
C GLU A 275 -1.21 13.81 -10.37
N SER A 276 -0.15 13.00 -10.37
CA SER A 276 0.67 12.85 -11.58
C SER A 276 -0.10 12.11 -12.67
N PRO A 277 -0.04 12.54 -13.95
CA PRO A 277 -0.55 11.74 -15.04
C PRO A 277 0.19 10.39 -15.13
N PRO A 278 -0.45 9.31 -15.61
CA PRO A 278 0.23 8.04 -15.88
C PRO A 278 1.49 8.28 -16.71
N ARG A 279 2.63 7.71 -16.30
CA ARG A 279 3.85 7.82 -17.10
C ARG A 279 3.63 7.12 -18.44
N ALA A 280 3.95 7.79 -19.54
CA ALA A 280 4.03 7.16 -20.84
C ALA A 280 5.05 6.01 -20.80
N ALA A 281 4.74 4.89 -21.45
CA ALA A 281 5.65 3.75 -21.52
C ALA A 281 7.00 4.22 -22.09
N ARG A 282 8.09 4.03 -21.34
CA ARG A 282 9.43 4.16 -21.92
C ARG A 282 9.60 2.97 -22.85
N THR A 283 9.62 3.21 -24.17
CA THR A 283 10.00 2.20 -25.14
C THR A 283 11.37 1.64 -24.73
N PRO A 284 11.53 0.31 -24.59
CA PRO A 284 12.83 -0.27 -24.32
C PRO A 284 13.80 0.24 -25.38
N ARG A 285 14.92 0.87 -24.96
CA ARG A 285 16.01 1.15 -25.89
C ARG A 285 16.53 -0.20 -26.37
N ASN A 286 16.19 -0.57 -27.61
CA ASN A 286 16.87 -1.65 -28.32
C ASN A 286 18.36 -1.28 -28.39
N SER A 287 19.15 -1.84 -27.48
CA SER A 287 20.60 -1.87 -27.61
C SER A 287 20.98 -3.10 -28.43
N ALA A 288 20.57 -3.11 -29.69
CA ALA A 288 21.20 -3.99 -30.67
C ALA A 288 22.59 -3.42 -30.95
N ARG A 289 23.58 -3.96 -30.26
CA ARG A 289 25.01 -3.79 -30.56
C ARG A 289 25.23 -4.11 -32.03
N GLY A 290 25.84 -3.17 -32.75
CA GLY A 290 26.33 -3.39 -34.10
C GLY A 290 27.20 -4.63 -34.16
N ALA A 291 26.81 -5.56 -35.02
CA ALA A 291 27.66 -6.63 -35.48
C ALA A 291 28.91 -5.99 -36.10
N LYS A 292 30.08 -6.36 -35.58
CA LYS A 292 31.37 -6.02 -36.18
C LYS A 292 31.40 -6.59 -37.59
N ASP A 293 31.60 -5.71 -38.56
CA ASP A 293 32.01 -6.03 -39.92
C ASP A 293 33.26 -6.91 -39.87
N GLY A 294 33.12 -8.15 -40.34
CA GLY A 294 34.23 -8.98 -40.76
C GLY A 294 34.63 -8.55 -42.18
N ARG A 295 35.77 -7.88 -42.31
CA ARG A 295 36.53 -7.85 -43.56
C ARG A 295 37.94 -8.31 -43.28
N ASN A 296 38.17 -9.60 -43.54
CA ASN A 296 39.48 -10.15 -43.83
C ASN A 296 39.57 -10.30 -45.36
N GLY A 297 40.46 -9.54 -45.98
CA GLY A 297 41.01 -9.74 -47.33
C GLY A 297 42.34 -9.00 -47.32
N GLN A 298 43.43 -9.69 -46.99
CA GLN A 298 44.38 -10.38 -47.88
C GLN A 298 45.27 -9.43 -48.70
N ASN A 299 46.57 -9.66 -48.55
CA ASN A 299 47.72 -9.28 -49.39
C ASN A 299 48.07 -7.79 -49.52
#